data_AF-A0A2E4YU54-F1
#
_entry.id   AF-A0A2E4YU54-F1
#
_cell.length_a   1.000
_cell.length_b   1.000
_cell.length_c   1.000
_cell.angle_alpha   90.00
_cell.angle_beta   90.00
_cell.angle_gamma   90.00
#
_symmetry.space_group_name_H-M   'P 1'
#
loop_
_entity.id
_entity.type
_entity.pdbx_description
1 polymer ?
#
loop_
_entity_poly.entity_id
_entity_poly.type
_entity_poly.pdbx_seq_one_letter_code
_entity_poly.pdbx_strand_id
1 'polypeptide(L)'
;MLAGDVAASANAEHGETQVPIRIPFQTIDGPWWTTTSLDIDRNHIHDSLQDERGVVHIGLSYDRAVTDEDISHLQNMGITPRLELPAVQAVLIGEVNVAQLEDLANLPHVVMVERYGSLVFYGDIQTPAVKARASEYYPLGAWDLGLSGKGVNIALTDTGVDNEHPGLQDKFVAGYDAVCFVHSDPQCLLAG
;
A
#
# COMPACT_ATOMS: atom_id res chain seq x y z
N MET A 1 5.06 10.55 31.05
CA MET A 1 6.33 10.71 31.79
C MET A 1 7.12 9.43 31.55
N LEU A 2 8.32 9.40 30.97
CA LEU A 2 9.44 10.36 30.87
C LEU A 2 9.84 10.44 29.38
N ALA A 3 9.90 11.60 28.71
CA ALA A 3 10.89 12.68 28.81
C ALA A 3 12.35 12.20 28.57
N GLY A 4 12.89 12.61 27.41
CA GLY A 4 14.28 12.40 27.01
C GLY A 4 14.57 13.15 25.72
N ASP A 5 14.54 14.48 25.78
CA ASP A 5 15.13 15.36 24.77
C ASP A 5 16.62 15.06 24.63
N VAL A 6 17.09 14.85 23.41
CA VAL A 6 18.51 15.06 23.07
C VAL A 6 18.54 15.89 21.80
N ALA A 7 18.66 17.20 21.98
CA ALA A 7 19.13 18.11 20.96
C ALA A 7 20.55 17.69 20.55
N ALA A 8 20.71 17.17 19.34
CA ALA A 8 22.02 16.94 18.75
C ALA A 8 22.34 18.07 17.76
N SER A 9 23.15 19.00 18.26
CA SER A 9 23.98 19.97 17.56
C SER A 9 24.28 19.63 16.10
N ALA A 10 23.91 20.55 15.20
CA ALA A 10 24.37 20.57 13.82
C ALA A 10 25.88 20.85 13.77
N ASN A 11 26.68 19.82 13.47
CA ASN A 11 28.03 19.96 12.94
C ASN A 11 28.13 19.06 11.72
N ALA A 12 28.03 19.66 10.55
CA ALA A 12 28.22 19.00 9.26
C ALA A 12 29.72 18.81 9.02
N GLU A 13 30.26 17.68 9.46
CA GLU A 13 31.54 17.16 8.99
C GLU A 13 31.27 16.16 7.85
N HIS A 14 32.11 16.22 6.82
CA HIS A 14 32.03 15.43 5.58
C HIS A 14 31.64 13.97 5.84
N GLY A 15 30.40 13.63 5.45
CA GLY A 15 29.80 12.33 5.72
C GLY A 15 30.59 11.18 5.10
N GLU A 16 31.13 10.34 5.97
CA GLU A 16 31.68 9.04 5.60
C GLU A 16 30.66 8.26 4.75
N THR A 17 31.13 7.67 3.66
CA THR A 17 30.41 6.72 2.80
C THR A 17 30.17 5.37 3.51
N GLN A 18 29.80 5.39 4.79
CA GLN A 18 29.34 4.20 5.46
C GLN A 18 27.93 3.89 4.94
N VAL A 19 27.85 2.86 4.10
CA VAL A 19 26.57 2.27 3.71
C VAL A 19 25.83 1.93 5.01
N PRO A 20 24.62 2.48 5.25
CA PRO A 20 23.88 2.17 6.46
C PRO A 20 23.75 0.66 6.60
N ILE A 21 24.21 0.14 7.74
CA ILE A 21 24.11 -1.28 8.04
C ILE A 21 22.63 -1.61 8.12
N ARG A 22 22.16 -2.47 7.20
CA ARG A 22 20.80 -3.01 7.27
C ARG A 22 20.69 -3.78 8.58
N ILE A 23 19.98 -3.21 9.55
CA ILE A 23 19.58 -3.97 10.73
C ILE A 23 18.72 -5.13 10.20
N PRO A 24 19.05 -6.39 10.51
CA PRO A 24 18.22 -7.51 10.11
C PRO A 24 16.81 -7.26 10.66
N PHE A 25 15.81 -7.39 9.79
CA PHE A 25 14.42 -7.36 10.20
C PHE A 25 14.25 -8.42 11.29
N GLN A 26 13.75 -8.02 12.46
CA GLN A 26 13.39 -8.99 13.48
C GLN A 26 12.18 -9.75 12.98
N THR A 27 12.38 -11.02 12.63
CA THR A 27 11.30 -11.93 12.32
C THR A 27 10.55 -12.20 13.61
N ILE A 28 9.33 -11.68 13.70
CA ILE A 28 8.36 -12.21 14.67
C ILE A 28 8.03 -13.62 14.18
N ASP A 29 8.28 -14.63 15.00
CA ASP A 29 7.99 -16.02 14.65
C ASP A 29 6.47 -16.25 14.58
N GLY A 30 6.03 -16.92 13.52
CA GLY A 30 4.63 -17.31 13.30
C GLY A 30 3.86 -16.42 12.34
N PRO A 31 2.58 -16.72 12.08
CA PRO A 31 1.75 -15.95 11.17
C PRO A 31 1.48 -14.53 11.69
N TRP A 32 1.50 -13.53 10.80
CA TRP A 32 1.42 -12.12 11.18
C TRP A 32 0.14 -11.77 11.98
N TRP A 33 -0.98 -12.40 11.65
CA TRP A 33 -2.28 -12.19 12.31
C TRP A 33 -2.28 -12.64 13.77
N THR A 34 -1.34 -13.49 14.20
CA THR A 34 -1.25 -13.93 15.60
C THR A 34 -0.61 -12.90 16.53
N THR A 35 0.07 -11.89 15.97
CA THR A 35 0.85 -10.90 16.75
C THR A 35 0.59 -9.46 16.37
N THR A 36 -0.15 -9.21 15.27
CA THR A 36 -0.50 -7.87 14.83
C THR A 36 -1.07 -7.01 15.96
N SER A 37 -0.68 -5.73 15.98
CA SER A 37 -1.22 -4.72 16.88
C SER A 37 -2.52 -4.10 16.36
N LEU A 38 -3.01 -4.58 15.21
CA LEU A 38 -4.24 -4.10 14.58
C LEU A 38 -5.49 -4.86 15.07
N ASP A 39 -5.29 -5.93 15.86
CA ASP A 39 -6.32 -6.75 16.51
C ASP A 39 -5.83 -7.05 17.93
N ILE A 40 -6.14 -6.17 18.88
CA ILE A 40 -5.68 -6.26 20.27
C ILE A 40 -6.47 -7.32 21.05
N ASP A 41 -7.77 -7.45 20.80
CA ASP A 41 -8.65 -8.37 21.52
C ASP A 41 -8.69 -9.79 20.92
N ARG A 42 -8.00 -10.00 19.79
CA ARG A 42 -7.81 -11.29 19.10
C ARG A 42 -9.12 -11.86 18.59
N ASN A 43 -10.00 -10.99 18.12
CA ASN A 43 -11.31 -11.40 17.58
C ASN A 43 -11.33 -11.52 16.04
N HIS A 44 -10.17 -11.39 15.39
CA HIS A 44 -10.00 -11.40 13.93
C HIS A 44 -10.67 -10.22 13.22
N ILE A 45 -11.07 -9.17 13.92
CA ILE A 45 -11.60 -7.93 13.35
C ILE A 45 -10.58 -6.85 13.62
N HIS A 46 -10.20 -6.12 12.57
CA HIS A 46 -9.29 -5.01 12.76
C HIS A 46 -9.92 -3.98 13.71
N ASP A 47 -9.19 -3.59 14.76
CA ASP A 47 -9.62 -2.68 15.83
C ASP A 47 -10.24 -1.37 15.33
N SER A 48 -9.82 -0.90 14.14
CA SER A 48 -10.40 0.31 13.52
C SER A 48 -11.88 0.15 13.18
N LEU A 49 -12.42 -1.07 13.08
CA LEU A 49 -13.81 -1.36 12.75
C LEU A 49 -14.70 -1.51 13.98
N GLN A 50 -14.14 -1.67 15.18
CA GLN A 50 -14.89 -2.00 16.41
C GLN A 50 -15.90 -0.90 16.80
N ASP A 51 -15.51 0.36 16.62
CA ASP A 51 -16.33 1.53 16.99
C ASP A 51 -17.14 2.11 15.81
N GLU A 52 -17.07 1.48 14.65
CA GLU A 52 -17.76 1.96 13.46
C GLU A 52 -19.27 1.71 13.50
N ARG A 53 -20.00 2.54 12.75
CA ARG A 53 -21.45 2.44 12.64
C ARG A 53 -21.88 2.52 11.19
N GLY A 54 -22.88 1.72 10.84
CA GLY A 54 -23.48 1.74 9.51
C GLY A 54 -22.74 0.82 8.53
N VAL A 55 -22.28 1.39 7.42
CA VAL A 55 -21.67 0.64 6.32
C VAL A 55 -20.19 0.96 6.24
N VAL A 56 -19.38 -0.08 6.09
CA VAL A 56 -17.91 0.00 5.98
C VAL A 56 -17.44 -0.76 4.75
N HIS A 57 -16.27 -0.37 4.21
CA HIS A 57 -15.61 -1.10 3.15
C HIS A 57 -14.52 -2.00 3.73
N ILE A 58 -14.62 -3.30 3.47
CA ILE A 58 -13.71 -4.27 4.07
C ILE A 58 -13.13 -5.28 3.08
N GLY A 59 -11.93 -5.76 3.41
CA GLY A 59 -11.32 -6.96 2.85
C GLY A 59 -11.27 -8.08 3.87
N LEU A 60 -11.13 -9.31 3.38
CA LEU A 60 -10.95 -10.52 4.18
C LEU A 60 -9.61 -11.14 3.84
N SER A 61 -8.78 -11.36 4.84
CA SER A 61 -7.52 -12.08 4.72
C SER A 61 -7.68 -13.51 5.21
N TYR A 62 -7.04 -14.47 4.51
CA TYR A 62 -7.13 -15.90 4.78
C TYR A 62 -5.78 -16.50 5.19
N ASP A 63 -5.81 -17.62 5.94
CA ASP A 63 -4.60 -18.36 6.30
C ASP A 63 -3.97 -19.15 5.14
N ARG A 64 -4.69 -19.24 4.02
CA ARG A 64 -4.34 -19.98 2.81
C ARG A 64 -4.84 -19.26 1.56
N ALA A 65 -4.45 -19.74 0.38
CA ALA A 65 -5.02 -19.25 -0.87
C ALA A 65 -6.55 -19.40 -0.87
N VAL A 66 -7.24 -18.39 -1.39
CA VAL A 66 -8.70 -18.33 -1.49
C VAL A 66 -9.19 -19.39 -2.47
N THR A 67 -10.26 -20.10 -2.12
CA THR A 67 -10.85 -21.16 -2.93
C THR A 67 -12.29 -20.82 -3.35
N ASP A 68 -12.81 -21.55 -4.33
CA ASP A 68 -14.21 -21.44 -4.76
C ASP A 68 -15.21 -21.67 -3.61
N GLU A 69 -14.83 -22.46 -2.61
CA GLU A 69 -15.63 -22.68 -1.39
C GLU A 69 -15.73 -21.39 -0.57
N ASP A 70 -14.61 -20.70 -0.36
CA ASP A 70 -14.58 -19.40 0.36
C ASP A 70 -15.45 -18.35 -0.37
N ILE A 71 -15.38 -18.32 -1.70
CA ILE A 71 -16.22 -17.45 -2.54
C ILE A 71 -17.71 -17.84 -2.41
N SER A 72 -18.02 -19.13 -2.37
CA SER A 72 -19.38 -19.63 -2.20
C SER A 72 -19.97 -19.26 -0.84
N HIS A 73 -19.18 -19.27 0.24
CA HIS A 73 -19.61 -18.79 1.55
C HIS A 73 -20.05 -17.33 1.50
N LEU A 74 -19.27 -16.46 0.85
CA LEU A 74 -19.61 -15.05 0.69
C LEU A 74 -20.87 -14.86 -0.16
N GLN A 75 -21.00 -15.60 -1.27
CA GLN A 75 -22.19 -15.54 -2.12
C GLN A 75 -23.47 -15.96 -1.39
N ASN A 76 -23.39 -16.95 -0.50
CA ASN A 76 -24.51 -17.37 0.35
C ASN A 76 -24.94 -16.30 1.35
N MET A 77 -24.03 -15.39 1.71
CA MET A 77 -24.33 -14.19 2.51
C MET A 77 -24.81 -13.01 1.66
N GLY A 78 -24.98 -13.21 0.35
CA GLY A 78 -25.36 -12.15 -0.60
C GLY A 78 -24.21 -11.22 -1.00
N ILE A 79 -22.96 -11.62 -0.74
CA ILE A 79 -21.76 -10.82 -0.98
C ILE A 79 -21.02 -11.38 -2.21
N THR A 80 -20.75 -10.52 -3.19
CA THR A 80 -19.91 -10.87 -4.33
C THR A 80 -18.56 -10.16 -4.21
N PRO A 81 -17.43 -10.90 -4.09
CA PRO A 81 -16.10 -10.29 -4.04
C PRO A 81 -15.84 -9.39 -5.26
N ARG A 82 -15.28 -8.20 -5.01
CA ARG A 82 -14.95 -7.21 -6.05
C ARG A 82 -13.58 -7.46 -6.66
N LEU A 83 -12.61 -7.91 -5.85
CA LEU A 83 -11.25 -8.19 -6.28
C LEU A 83 -10.64 -9.27 -5.40
N GLU A 84 -9.98 -10.26 -6.02
CA GLU A 84 -9.12 -11.21 -5.32
C GLU A 84 -7.66 -10.72 -5.38
N LEU A 85 -6.93 -10.89 -4.28
CA LEU A 85 -5.54 -10.52 -4.10
C LEU A 85 -4.70 -11.76 -3.75
N PRO A 86 -4.37 -12.63 -4.73
CA PRO A 86 -3.67 -13.90 -4.46
C PRO A 86 -2.31 -13.71 -3.79
N ALA A 87 -1.63 -12.59 -4.07
CA ALA A 87 -0.32 -12.27 -3.51
C ALA A 87 -0.32 -12.13 -1.97
N VAL A 88 -1.49 -11.83 -1.38
CA VAL A 88 -1.67 -11.68 0.08
C VAL A 88 -2.84 -12.53 0.61
N GLN A 89 -3.32 -13.49 -0.18
CA GLN A 89 -4.37 -14.44 0.24
C GLN A 89 -5.64 -13.72 0.76
N ALA A 90 -6.09 -12.69 0.03
CA ALA A 90 -7.20 -11.85 0.47
C ALA A 90 -8.23 -11.60 -0.62
N VAL A 91 -9.45 -11.22 -0.23
CA VAL A 91 -10.47 -10.67 -1.12
C VAL A 91 -10.95 -9.31 -0.62
N LEU A 92 -11.23 -8.42 -1.55
CA LEU A 92 -11.90 -7.15 -1.32
C LEU A 92 -13.40 -7.34 -1.59
N ILE A 93 -14.24 -7.24 -0.57
CA ILE A 93 -15.68 -7.55 -0.69
C ILE A 93 -16.57 -6.31 -0.75
N GLY A 94 -15.99 -5.13 -0.52
CA GLY A 94 -16.68 -3.85 -0.65
C GLY A 94 -17.52 -3.51 0.56
N GLU A 95 -18.68 -2.93 0.32
CA GLU A 95 -19.58 -2.41 1.35
C GLU A 95 -20.29 -3.54 2.08
N VAL A 96 -20.18 -3.54 3.41
CA VAL A 96 -20.94 -4.41 4.31
C VAL A 96 -21.49 -3.59 5.48
N ASN A 97 -22.57 -4.07 6.09
CA ASN A 97 -23.01 -3.49 7.35
C ASN A 97 -22.11 -3.98 8.49
N VAL A 98 -21.79 -3.11 9.47
CA VAL A 98 -21.00 -3.48 10.65
C VAL A 98 -21.59 -4.66 11.43
N ALA A 99 -22.90 -4.89 11.35
CA ALA A 99 -23.57 -6.03 11.96
C ALA A 99 -23.12 -7.40 11.39
N GLN A 100 -22.45 -7.42 10.23
CA GLN A 100 -21.97 -8.65 9.59
C GLN A 100 -20.51 -8.98 9.93
N LEU A 101 -19.77 -8.10 10.64
CA LEU A 101 -18.33 -8.28 10.85
C LEU A 101 -18.00 -9.56 11.64
N GLU A 102 -18.77 -9.86 12.69
CA GLU A 102 -18.59 -11.08 13.47
C GLU A 102 -18.86 -12.33 12.62
N ASP A 103 -19.92 -12.33 11.80
CA ASP A 103 -20.23 -13.45 10.92
C ASP A 103 -19.11 -13.68 9.90
N LEU A 104 -18.52 -12.61 9.37
CA LEU A 104 -17.41 -12.66 8.42
C LEU A 104 -16.10 -13.13 9.06
N ALA A 105 -15.80 -12.67 10.28
CA ALA A 105 -14.63 -13.09 11.04
C ALA A 105 -14.68 -14.58 11.41
N ASN A 106 -15.89 -15.13 11.56
CA ASN A 106 -16.13 -16.54 11.88
C ASN A 106 -16.18 -17.46 10.64
N LEU A 107 -16.04 -16.92 9.43
CA LEU A 107 -15.96 -17.76 8.24
C LEU A 107 -14.71 -18.65 8.28
N PRO A 108 -14.78 -19.89 7.74
CA PRO A 108 -13.62 -20.77 7.68
C PRO A 108 -12.43 -20.08 7.03
N HIS A 109 -11.25 -20.28 7.63
CA HIS A 109 -9.96 -19.77 7.13
C HIS A 109 -9.78 -18.25 7.12
N VAL A 110 -10.80 -17.46 7.48
CA VAL A 110 -10.63 -16.01 7.66
C VAL A 110 -9.78 -15.76 8.90
N VAL A 111 -8.69 -15.02 8.72
CA VAL A 111 -7.76 -14.65 9.79
C VAL A 111 -7.88 -13.20 10.20
N MET A 112 -8.38 -12.33 9.31
CA MET A 112 -8.64 -10.94 9.64
C MET A 112 -9.71 -10.31 8.73
N VAL A 113 -10.63 -9.56 9.33
CA VAL A 113 -11.54 -8.62 8.67
C VAL A 113 -10.91 -7.24 8.73
N GLU A 114 -10.56 -6.68 7.57
CA GLU A 114 -9.75 -5.47 7.48
C GLU A 114 -10.51 -4.33 6.82
N ARG A 115 -10.35 -3.10 7.32
CA ARG A 115 -10.85 -1.92 6.61
C ARG A 115 -10.02 -1.68 5.35
N TYR A 116 -10.67 -1.22 4.28
CA TYR A 116 -9.95 -0.62 3.16
C TYR A 116 -9.04 0.53 3.61
N GLY A 117 -7.85 0.59 3.03
CA GLY A 117 -6.92 1.70 3.23
C GLY A 117 -7.51 3.02 2.74
N SER A 118 -7.09 4.12 3.38
CA SER A 118 -7.36 5.47 2.92
C SER A 118 -6.16 6.00 2.14
N LEU A 119 -6.42 6.63 0.99
CA LEU A 119 -5.39 7.29 0.20
C LEU A 119 -5.31 8.76 0.57
N VAL A 120 -4.10 9.23 0.87
CA VAL A 120 -3.78 10.65 1.07
C VAL A 120 -2.68 11.03 0.10
N PHE A 121 -2.94 12.01 -0.75
CA PHE A 121 -1.98 12.50 -1.73
C PHE A 121 -1.06 13.56 -1.11
N TYR A 122 0.23 13.43 -1.40
CA TYR A 122 1.27 14.37 -0.99
C TYR A 122 2.04 14.83 -2.24
N GLY A 123 2.68 16.01 -2.18
CA GLY A 123 3.47 16.54 -3.29
C GLY A 123 2.75 17.57 -4.15
N ASP A 124 1.76 18.27 -3.58
CA ASP A 124 1.15 19.47 -4.15
C ASP A 124 2.18 20.59 -4.41
N ILE A 125 3.22 20.65 -3.59
CA ILE A 125 4.38 21.54 -3.77
C ILE A 125 5.63 20.69 -4.04
N GLN A 126 6.22 20.85 -5.22
CA GLN A 126 7.47 20.18 -5.56
C GLN A 126 8.65 20.75 -4.77
N THR A 127 9.39 19.89 -4.06
CA THR A 127 10.68 20.25 -3.46
C THR A 127 11.71 20.49 -4.57
N PRO A 128 12.31 21.69 -4.67
CA PRO A 128 13.36 21.95 -5.65
C PRO A 128 14.68 21.34 -5.19
N ALA A 129 14.82 20.02 -5.28
CA ALA A 129 16.09 19.33 -5.06
C ALA A 129 16.09 17.93 -5.66
N VAL A 130 16.19 17.84 -6.98
CA VAL A 130 16.49 16.56 -7.65
C VAL A 130 18.02 16.45 -7.75
N LYS A 131 18.60 15.37 -7.20
CA LYS A 131 20.02 14.97 -7.38
C LYS A 131 20.40 14.66 -8.86
N ALA A 132 19.51 14.96 -9.80
CA ALA A 132 19.70 14.77 -11.23
C ALA A 132 20.59 15.84 -11.86
N ARG A 133 20.87 16.93 -11.15
CA ARG A 133 21.79 17.98 -11.60
C ARG A 133 22.75 18.37 -10.47
N ALA A 134 23.99 18.67 -10.84
CA ALA A 134 24.95 19.24 -9.91
C ALA A 134 24.39 20.51 -9.24
N SER A 135 24.65 20.64 -7.95
CA SER A 135 24.30 21.79 -7.11
C SER A 135 25.45 22.08 -6.15
N GLU A 136 25.41 23.22 -5.48
CA GLU A 136 26.42 23.58 -4.47
C GLU A 136 26.53 22.52 -3.35
N TYR A 137 25.42 21.86 -3.02
CA TYR A 137 25.37 20.80 -2.00
C TYR A 137 25.68 19.39 -2.54
N TYR A 138 25.46 19.15 -3.84
CA TYR A 138 25.69 17.87 -4.50
C TYR A 138 26.43 18.11 -5.82
N PRO A 139 27.77 18.19 -5.81
CA PRO A 139 28.56 18.60 -6.97
C PRO A 139 28.61 17.54 -8.08
N LEU A 140 28.28 16.28 -7.77
CA LEU A 140 28.18 15.18 -8.72
C LEU A 140 26.73 14.71 -8.82
N GLY A 141 26.16 14.78 -10.02
CA GLY A 141 24.87 14.19 -10.36
C GLY A 141 24.97 12.70 -10.67
N ALA A 142 23.84 12.00 -10.76
CA ALA A 142 23.80 10.57 -11.11
C ALA A 142 24.53 10.24 -12.43
N TRP A 143 24.44 11.14 -13.42
CA TRP A 143 25.14 11.03 -14.70
C TRP A 143 26.66 11.12 -14.56
N ASP A 144 27.16 11.98 -13.67
CA ASP A 144 28.60 12.13 -13.41
C ASP A 144 29.20 10.88 -12.74
N LEU A 145 28.34 10.06 -12.11
CA LEU A 145 28.68 8.75 -11.54
C LEU A 145 28.58 7.60 -12.55
N GLY A 146 28.27 7.89 -13.82
CA GLY A 146 28.10 6.88 -14.87
C GLY A 146 26.82 6.06 -14.76
N LEU A 147 25.86 6.48 -13.92
CA LEU A 147 24.60 5.78 -13.70
C LEU A 147 23.51 6.36 -14.61
N SER A 148 22.90 5.50 -15.43
CA SER A 148 21.82 5.89 -16.36
C SER A 148 20.46 5.28 -16.05
N GLY A 149 20.41 4.24 -15.22
CA GLY A 149 19.19 3.45 -14.98
C GLY A 149 18.78 2.54 -16.16
N LYS A 150 19.57 2.46 -17.24
CA LYS A 150 19.27 1.60 -18.40
C LYS A 150 19.12 0.14 -17.97
N GLY A 151 18.02 -0.49 -18.36
CA GLY A 151 17.70 -1.88 -18.02
C GLY A 151 16.98 -2.06 -16.69
N VAL A 152 16.65 -0.97 -15.99
CA VAL A 152 15.84 -0.98 -14.77
C VAL A 152 14.47 -0.36 -15.06
N ASN A 153 13.40 -1.04 -14.63
CA ASN A 153 12.05 -0.50 -14.66
C ASN A 153 11.66 0.00 -13.27
N ILE A 154 11.01 1.16 -13.22
CA ILE A 154 10.47 1.75 -11.99
C ILE A 154 8.95 1.75 -12.11
N ALA A 155 8.27 1.07 -11.19
CA ALA A 155 6.82 1.11 -11.09
C ALA A 155 6.42 2.26 -10.15
N LEU A 156 5.51 3.11 -10.62
CA LEU A 156 4.93 4.21 -9.86
C LEU A 156 3.44 3.92 -9.64
N THR A 157 3.02 3.90 -8.39
CA THR A 157 1.60 3.80 -8.00
C THR A 157 1.13 5.18 -7.60
N ASP A 158 0.56 5.91 -8.57
CA ASP A 158 0.20 7.32 -8.46
C ASP A 158 -1.10 7.59 -9.26
N THR A 159 -1.46 8.86 -9.48
CA THR A 159 -2.64 9.28 -10.24
C THR A 159 -2.57 9.00 -11.74
N GLY A 160 -1.46 8.44 -12.23
CA GLY A 160 -1.21 8.16 -13.65
C GLY A 160 -0.05 8.97 -14.21
N VAL A 161 0.08 8.96 -15.53
CA VAL A 161 1.19 9.62 -16.25
C VAL A 161 0.69 10.24 -17.55
N ASP A 162 1.11 11.49 -17.82
CA ASP A 162 0.95 12.10 -19.13
C ASP A 162 2.05 11.60 -20.08
N ASN A 163 1.71 10.63 -20.92
CA ASN A 163 2.66 10.03 -21.84
C ASN A 163 2.96 10.91 -23.07
N GLU A 164 2.22 12.00 -23.28
CA GLU A 164 2.47 12.94 -24.38
C GLU A 164 3.54 13.99 -24.00
N HIS A 165 3.90 14.07 -22.72
CA HIS A 165 4.90 15.01 -22.25
C HIS A 165 6.29 14.71 -22.86
N PRO A 166 6.95 15.68 -23.55
CA PRO A 166 8.22 15.43 -24.25
C PRO A 166 9.35 14.91 -23.35
N GLY A 167 9.34 15.27 -22.07
CA GLY A 167 10.30 14.79 -21.08
C GLY A 167 10.14 13.31 -20.69
N LEU A 168 9.02 12.69 -21.04
CA LEU A 168 8.66 11.29 -20.76
C LEU A 168 8.61 10.43 -22.03
N GLN A 169 8.81 11.03 -23.20
CA GLN A 169 8.89 10.31 -24.47
C GLN A 169 9.91 9.17 -24.38
N ASP A 170 9.50 7.99 -24.86
CA ASP A 170 10.27 6.75 -24.87
C ASP A 170 10.70 6.21 -23.48
N LYS A 171 10.14 6.75 -22.38
CA LYS A 171 10.41 6.27 -21.01
C LYS A 171 9.25 5.44 -20.44
N PHE A 172 8.03 5.62 -20.95
CA PHE A 172 6.89 4.82 -20.56
C PHE A 172 6.98 3.42 -21.19
N VAL A 173 6.90 2.40 -20.35
CA VAL A 173 6.98 0.99 -20.78
C VAL A 173 5.61 0.33 -20.77
N ALA A 174 4.86 0.50 -19.67
CA ALA A 174 3.52 -0.03 -19.48
C ALA A 174 2.80 0.74 -18.37
N GLY A 175 1.47 0.67 -18.35
CA GLY A 175 0.62 1.29 -17.32
C GLY A 175 -0.61 0.43 -17.03
N TYR A 176 -1.15 0.60 -15.84
CA TYR A 176 -2.37 -0.05 -15.37
C TYR A 176 -3.17 0.94 -14.54
N ASP A 177 -4.47 1.02 -14.80
CA ASP A 177 -5.39 1.92 -14.10
C ASP A 177 -6.25 1.14 -13.09
N ALA A 178 -5.82 1.09 -11.84
CA ALA A 178 -6.57 0.38 -10.79
C ALA A 178 -7.90 1.05 -10.39
N VAL A 179 -8.25 2.20 -10.98
CA VAL A 179 -9.48 2.95 -10.71
C VAL A 179 -10.49 2.74 -11.84
N CYS A 180 -10.10 2.98 -13.09
CA CYS A 180 -11.01 3.00 -14.25
C CYS A 180 -10.72 1.94 -15.33
N PHE A 181 -9.84 0.97 -15.10
CA PHE A 181 -9.53 -0.07 -16.10
C PHE A 181 -10.75 -0.87 -16.57
N VAL A 182 -11.80 -0.97 -15.75
CA VAL A 182 -13.07 -1.56 -16.15
C VAL A 182 -14.00 -0.45 -16.66
N HIS A 183 -14.08 -0.31 -17.97
CA HIS A 183 -14.91 0.66 -18.71
C HIS A 183 -16.43 0.57 -18.44
N SER A 184 -16.86 -0.27 -17.49
CA SER A 184 -18.25 -0.41 -17.05
C SER A 184 -18.61 0.47 -15.86
N ASP A 185 -17.65 1.15 -15.21
CA ASP A 185 -17.97 2.13 -14.17
C ASP A 185 -18.50 3.44 -14.81
N PRO A 186 -19.76 3.84 -14.54
CA PRO A 186 -20.33 5.08 -15.07
C PRO A 186 -19.57 6.35 -14.65
N GLN A 187 -18.80 6.30 -13.56
CA GLN A 187 -17.96 7.42 -13.12
C GLN A 187 -16.70 7.59 -13.97
N CYS A 188 -16.32 6.57 -14.74
CA CYS A 188 -15.12 6.53 -15.57
C CYS A 188 -15.38 6.91 -17.05
N LEU A 189 -16.59 7.36 -17.41
CA LEU A 189 -16.98 7.72 -18.78
C LEU A 189 -16.21 8.92 -19.37
N LEU A 190 -15.47 9.68 -18.55
CA LEU A 190 -14.73 10.88 -18.95
C LEU A 190 -13.20 10.73 -18.87
N ALA A 191 -12.68 9.55 -18.53
CA ALA A 191 -11.24 9.31 -18.34
C ALA A 191 -10.52 8.80 -19.60
N GLY A 192 -11.20 8.77 -20.76
CA GLY A 192 -10.67 8.31 -22.04
C GLY A 192 -10.11 9.42 -22.92
#